data_AF-A0A7K0A7Q5-F1
#
_entry.id   AF-A0A7K0A7Q5-F1
#
_cell.length_a   1.000
_cell.length_b   1.000
_cell.length_c   1.000
_cell.angle_alpha   90.00
_cell.angle_beta   90.00
_cell.angle_gamma   90.00
#
_symmetry.space_group_name_H-M   'P 1'
#
loop_
_entity.id
_entity.type
_entity.pdbx_description
1 polymer ?
#
loop_
_entity_poly.entity_id
_entity_poly.type
_entity_poly.pdbx_seq_one_letter_code
_entity_poly.pdbx_strand_id
1 'polypeptide(L)' 'MFDCREWPGECTLAISGEEDEVVEAQLLHAMQAHGQQDGPDLRKLIRASLKPAPAGA' A
#
# COMPACT_ATOMS: atom_id res chain seq x y z
N MET A 1 1.83 -2.88 -7.48
CA MET A 1 2.45 -1.82 -6.65
C MET A 1 1.38 -1.02 -5.94
N PHE A 2 1.69 -0.46 -4.77
CA PHE A 2 0.91 0.55 -4.09
C PHE A 2 1.74 1.83 -3.99
N ASP A 3 1.16 2.99 -4.33
CA ASP A 3 1.85 4.28 -4.32
C ASP A 3 1.24 5.21 -3.27
N CYS A 4 1.94 5.43 -2.15
CA CYS A 4 1.43 6.29 -1.08
C CYS A 4 1.42 7.78 -1.49
N ARG A 5 2.15 8.17 -2.54
CA ARG A 5 2.20 9.56 -3.02
C ARG A 5 0.87 10.04 -3.61
N GLU A 6 -0.03 9.11 -3.92
CA GLU A 6 -1.36 9.39 -4.45
C GLU A 6 -2.40 9.61 -3.35
N TRP A 7 -2.02 9.44 -2.10
CA TRP A 7 -2.86 9.64 -0.94
C TRP A 7 -2.51 10.95 -0.23
N PRO A 8 -3.46 11.58 0.49
CA PRO A 8 -3.17 12.80 1.24
C PRO A 8 -2.07 12.58 2.28
N GLY A 9 -1.05 13.44 2.28
CA GLY A 9 0.03 13.43 3.27
C GLY A 9 1.39 13.71 2.65
N GLU A 10 2.44 13.55 3.46
CA GLU A 10 3.84 13.73 3.04
C GLU A 10 4.55 12.40 2.76
N CYS A 11 3.82 11.28 2.66
CA CYS A 11 4.40 9.97 2.41
C CYS A 11 4.91 9.88 0.96
N THR A 12 6.19 9.54 0.79
CA THR A 12 6.84 9.42 -0.51
C THR A 12 7.06 7.96 -0.96
N LEU A 13 6.56 7.00 -0.18
CA LEU A 13 6.82 5.57 -0.37
C LEU A 13 5.98 5.00 -1.52
N ALA A 14 6.62 4.14 -2.32
CA ALA A 14 5.95 3.24 -3.24
C ALA A 14 6.46 1.82 -2.99
N ILE A 15 5.54 0.85 -2.96
CA ILE A 15 5.83 -0.56 -2.66
C ILE A 15 5.45 -1.40 -3.89
N SER A 16 6.40 -2.16 -4.42
CA SER A 16 6.22 -3.07 -5.55
C SER A 16 6.70 -4.48 -5.20
N GLY A 17 6.11 -5.49 -5.86
CA GLY A 17 6.28 -6.91 -5.58
C GLY A 17 5.04 -7.67 -6.05
N GLU A 18 4.92 -8.93 -5.63
CA GLU A 18 3.70 -9.72 -5.86
C GLU A 18 2.52 -9.12 -5.08
N GLU A 19 1.30 -9.36 -5.55
CA GLU A 19 0.09 -8.73 -5.00
C GLU A 19 -0.01 -8.89 -3.48
N ASP A 20 0.09 -10.12 -2.97
CA ASP A 20 -0.05 -10.38 -1.54
C ASP A 20 1.11 -9.79 -0.71
N GLU A 21 2.33 -9.75 -1.27
CA GLU A 21 3.49 -9.12 -0.61
C GLU A 21 3.25 -7.60 -0.45
N VAL A 22 2.79 -6.95 -1.51
CA VAL A 22 2.49 -5.51 -1.50
C VAL A 22 1.35 -5.20 -0.54
N VAL A 23 0.30 -6.03 -0.51
CA VAL A 23 -0.84 -5.83 0.39
C VAL A 23 -0.42 -5.91 1.85
N GLU A 24 0.33 -6.93 2.24
CA GLU A 24 0.77 -7.09 3.63
C GLU A 24 1.78 -6.01 4.03
N ALA A 25 2.72 -5.66 3.13
CA ALA A 25 3.68 -4.59 3.39
C ALA A 25 3.01 -3.22 3.52
N GLN A 26 2.05 -2.91 2.64
CA GLN A 26 1.29 -1.66 2.70
C GLN A 26 0.41 -1.60 3.95
N LEU A 27 -0.21 -2.71 4.34
CA LEU A 27 -1.00 -2.77 5.57
C LEU A 27 -0.14 -2.45 6.80
N LEU A 28 1.02 -3.10 6.91
CA LEU A 28 1.96 -2.85 8.01
C LEU A 28 2.42 -1.39 8.01
N HIS A 29 2.75 -0.84 6.84
CA HIS A 29 3.14 0.56 6.70
C HIS A 29 2.01 1.51 7.15
N ALA A 30 0.78 1.30 6.67
CA ALA A 30 -0.38 2.11 7.04
C ALA A 30 -0.64 2.09 8.56
N MET A 31 -0.47 0.93 9.21
CA MET A 31 -0.63 0.81 10.66
C MET A 31 0.48 1.54 11.43
N GLN A 32 1.74 1.30 11.07
CA GLN A 32 2.89 1.76 11.85
C GLN A 32 3.24 3.22 11.56
N ALA A 33 3.13 3.67 10.31
CA ALA A 33 3.49 5.03 9.90
C ALA A 33 2.31 6.00 9.92
N HIS A 34 1.08 5.51 9.77
CA HIS A 34 -0.12 6.35 9.65
C HIS A 34 -1.22 6.03 10.68
N GLY A 35 -0.95 5.12 11.62
CA GLY A 35 -1.88 4.77 12.70
C GLY A 35 -3.19 4.18 12.21
N GLN A 36 -3.24 3.66 10.97
CA GLN A 36 -4.45 3.06 10.44
C GLN A 36 -4.76 1.75 11.19
N GLN A 37 -6.04 1.47 11.38
CA GLN A 37 -6.46 0.25 12.06
C GLN A 37 -6.46 -0.93 11.08
N ASP A 38 -5.88 -2.07 11.46
CA ASP A 38 -6.03 -3.31 10.69
C ASP A 38 -7.50 -3.74 10.69
N GLY A 39 -7.99 -4.06 9.50
CA GLY A 39 -9.35 -4.52 9.29
C GLY A 39 -9.56 -4.99 7.85
N PRO A 40 -10.64 -5.76 7.62
CA PRO A 40 -10.97 -6.28 6.30
C PRO A 40 -11.17 -5.17 5.27
N ASP A 41 -11.68 -4.00 5.68
CA ASP A 41 -11.93 -2.88 4.77
C ASP A 41 -10.63 -2.18 4.34
N LEU A 42 -9.65 -2.07 5.24
CA LEU A 42 -8.33 -1.53 4.88
C LEU A 42 -7.62 -2.45 3.87
N ARG A 43 -7.65 -3.78 4.08
CA ARG A 43 -7.09 -4.73 3.12
C ARG A 43 -7.79 -4.67 1.75
N LYS A 44 -9.12 -4.55 1.72
CA LYS A 44 -9.88 -4.38 0.48
C LYS A 44 -9.52 -3.09 -0.24
N LEU A 45 -9.38 -1.98 0.50
CA LEU A 45 -8.99 -0.69 -0.04
C LEU A 45 -7.59 -0.76 -0.68
N ILE A 46 -6.65 -1.38 0.03
CA ILE A 46 -5.27 -1.55 -0.46
C ILE A 46 -5.27 -2.34 -1.76
N ARG A 47 -5.94 -3.50 -1.80
CA ARG A 47 -6.06 -4.33 -3.01
C ARG A 47 -6.70 -3.58 -4.18
N ALA A 48 -7.80 -2.87 -3.92
CA ALA A 48 -8.50 -2.10 -4.95
C ALA A 48 -7.68 -0.92 -5.50
N SER A 49 -6.64 -0.50 -4.78
CA SER A 49 -5.80 0.64 -5.13
C SER A 49 -4.45 0.22 -5.74
N LEU A 50 -4.22 -1.09 -5.94
CA LEU A 50 -3.01 -1.58 -6.58
C LEU A 50 -2.94 -1.15 -8.05
N LYS A 51 -1.72 -0.83 -8.48
CA LYS A 51 -1.37 -0.48 -9.86
C LYS A 51 -0.37 -1.46 -10.43
N PRO A 52 -0.26 -1.57 -11.77
CA PRO A 52 0.85 -2.27 -12.40
C PRO A 52 2.18 -1.72 -11.87
N ALA A 53 3.10 -2.61 -11.52
CA ALA A 53 4.46 -2.20 -11.16
C ALA A 53 5.15 -1.59 -12.39
N PRO A 54 6.08 -0.62 -12.20
CA PRO A 54 6.90 -0.14 -13.30
C PRO A 54 7.74 -1.29 -13.87
N ALA A 55 8.01 -1.24 -15.17
CA ALA A 55 8.83 -2.25 -15.82
C ALA A 55 10.23 -2.31 -15.17
N GLY A 56 10.60 -3.49 -14.68
CA GLY A 56 11.92 -3.74 -14.06
C GLY A 56 11.99 -3.55 -12.55
N ALA A 57 10.85 -3.47 -11.86
CA ALA A 57 10.77 -3.63 -10.40
C ALA A 57 10.84 -5.11 -9.99
#